data_AF-A0A3B6LKV0-F1
#
_entry.id   AF-A0A3B6LKV0-F1
#
_cell.length_a   1.000
_cell.length_b   1.000
_cell.length_c   1.000
_cell.angle_alpha   90.00
_cell.angle_beta   90.00
_cell.angle_gamma   90.00
#
_symmetry.space_group_name_H-M   'P 1'
#
loop_
_entity.id
_entity.type
_entity.pdbx_description
1 polymer ?
#
loop_
_entity_poly.entity_id
_entity_poly.type
_entity_poly.pdbx_seq_one_letter_code
_entity_poly.pdbx_strand_id
1 'polypeptide(L)'
;MMGSNNPGGAGGGMAPGMGVGSSDGRHDDEAVLTEFLSSLMDYNPTIPDELVEHYLGRSGFHCPDLRLTRLVAVATQKFISDIASDSLQHCKARVAAPIKDNKSKQPKDRRLVLTMDDLSKALREHGVNLKHPEYFADSPSAGMGPSTREE
;
A
#
# COMPACT_ATOMS: atom_id res chain seq x y z
N MET A 1 -1.49 -68.62 41.85
CA MET A 1 -2.81 -68.68 41.18
C MET A 1 -2.74 -67.66 40.03
N MET A 2 -2.22 -68.00 38.86
CA MET A 2 -2.75 -68.90 37.82
C MET A 2 -4.09 -68.41 37.25
N GLY A 3 -4.06 -68.06 35.96
CA GLY A 3 -5.16 -68.26 35.02
C GLY A 3 -6.05 -67.05 34.75
N SER A 4 -5.93 -66.46 33.55
CA SER A 4 -6.87 -66.80 32.46
C SER A 4 -6.42 -66.21 31.11
N ASN A 5 -6.26 -67.13 30.16
CA ASN A 5 -6.12 -66.95 28.71
C ASN A 5 -7.49 -66.60 28.10
N ASN A 6 -7.55 -65.86 26.99
CA ASN A 6 -7.75 -66.44 25.64
C ASN A 6 -7.74 -65.34 24.53
N PRO A 7 -7.33 -65.67 23.29
CA PRO A 7 -7.14 -64.72 22.19
C PRO A 7 -8.27 -64.77 21.14
N GLY A 8 -8.21 -63.86 20.17
CA GLY A 8 -8.94 -63.99 18.90
C GLY A 8 -9.34 -62.66 18.29
N GLY A 9 -8.97 -62.43 17.02
CA GLY A 9 -9.50 -61.30 16.25
C GLY A 9 -8.62 -60.86 15.09
N ALA A 10 -8.57 -61.67 14.04
CA ALA A 10 -8.04 -61.28 12.74
C ALA A 10 -8.91 -60.20 12.07
N GLY A 11 -8.30 -59.38 11.22
CA GLY A 11 -9.02 -58.79 10.08
C GLY A 11 -8.78 -57.32 9.80
N GLY A 12 -8.07 -57.06 8.71
CA GLY A 12 -8.49 -56.10 7.69
C GLY A 12 -8.24 -54.61 7.97
N GLY A 13 -7.46 -53.97 7.11
CA GLY A 13 -7.45 -52.52 7.01
C GLY A 13 -6.21 -51.91 6.38
N MET A 14 -5.88 -52.32 5.16
CA MET A 14 -4.98 -51.54 4.31
C MET A 14 -5.75 -50.26 3.89
N ALA A 15 -5.65 -49.21 4.70
CA ALA A 15 -6.11 -47.88 4.27
C ALA A 15 -4.96 -47.22 3.50
N PRO A 16 -5.13 -46.89 2.20
CA PRO A 16 -4.20 -45.97 1.58
C PRO A 16 -4.46 -44.60 2.19
N GLY A 17 -3.47 -44.08 2.91
CA GLY A 17 -3.34 -42.66 3.15
C GLY A 17 -3.16 -41.97 1.80
N MET A 18 -4.29 -41.70 1.13
CA MET A 18 -4.32 -40.82 -0.02
C MET A 18 -4.20 -39.41 0.55
N GLY A 19 -2.99 -38.85 0.47
CA GLY A 19 -2.79 -37.42 0.58
C GLY A 19 -3.66 -36.75 -0.48
N VAL A 20 -4.83 -36.25 -0.07
CA VAL A 20 -5.60 -35.29 -0.84
C VAL A 20 -4.91 -33.95 -0.61
N GLY A 21 -4.40 -33.42 -1.71
CA GLY A 21 -3.48 -32.31 -1.73
C GLY A 21 -4.06 -31.01 -1.18
N SER A 22 -3.13 -30.10 -0.90
CA SER A 22 -3.34 -28.68 -0.62
C SER A 22 -3.99 -27.89 -1.77
N SER A 23 -5.04 -28.41 -2.40
CA SER A 23 -5.76 -27.76 -3.52
C SER A 23 -6.97 -26.94 -3.07
N ASP A 24 -7.39 -27.02 -1.82
CA ASP A 24 -8.64 -26.41 -1.32
C ASP A 24 -8.58 -24.87 -1.35
N GLY A 25 -7.48 -24.28 -0.84
CA GLY A 25 -7.36 -22.81 -0.74
C GLY A 25 -7.29 -22.07 -2.08
N ARG A 26 -6.88 -22.72 -3.19
CA ARG A 26 -6.85 -22.07 -4.51
C ARG A 26 -8.25 -21.88 -5.09
N HIS A 27 -9.17 -22.79 -4.79
CA HIS A 27 -10.55 -22.68 -5.24
C HIS A 27 -11.30 -21.58 -4.49
N ASP A 28 -10.99 -21.39 -3.21
CA ASP A 28 -11.54 -20.30 -2.41
C ASP A 28 -11.09 -18.92 -2.95
N ASP A 29 -9.80 -18.75 -3.28
CA ASP A 29 -9.29 -17.48 -3.83
C ASP A 29 -9.95 -17.10 -5.17
N GLU A 30 -10.16 -18.07 -6.06
CA GLU A 30 -10.83 -17.84 -7.36
C GLU A 30 -12.32 -17.48 -7.17
N ALA A 31 -12.99 -18.13 -6.22
CA ALA A 31 -14.38 -17.83 -5.88
C ALA A 31 -14.50 -16.40 -5.31
N VAL A 32 -13.61 -16.02 -4.39
CA VAL A 32 -13.55 -14.69 -3.80
C VAL A 32 -13.26 -13.62 -4.85
N LEU A 33 -12.32 -13.87 -5.76
CA LEU A 33 -12.02 -12.94 -6.85
C LEU A 33 -13.23 -12.75 -7.77
N THR A 34 -13.92 -13.83 -8.11
CA THR A 34 -15.10 -13.78 -8.97
C THR A 34 -16.24 -13.00 -8.32
N GLU A 35 -16.48 -13.21 -7.03
CA GLU A 35 -17.44 -12.44 -6.24
C GLU A 35 -17.07 -10.95 -6.21
N PHE A 36 -15.78 -10.64 -5.97
CA PHE A 36 -15.29 -9.27 -5.97
C PHE A 36 -15.51 -8.59 -7.32
N LEU A 37 -15.12 -9.21 -8.44
CA LEU A 37 -15.33 -8.66 -9.79
C LEU A 37 -16.82 -8.46 -10.10
N SER A 38 -17.68 -9.35 -9.61
CA SER A 38 -19.13 -9.23 -9.76
C SER A 38 -19.65 -8.01 -9.02
N SER A 39 -19.17 -7.75 -7.79
CA SER A 39 -19.55 -6.57 -7.00
C SER A 39 -19.18 -5.23 -7.66
N LEU A 40 -18.16 -5.22 -8.55
CA LEU A 40 -17.75 -4.01 -9.26
C LEU A 40 -18.77 -3.51 -10.29
N MET A 41 -19.71 -4.35 -10.73
CA MET A 41 -20.79 -3.92 -11.63
C MET A 41 -21.75 -2.91 -10.99
N ASP A 42 -21.92 -2.98 -9.68
CA ASP A 42 -22.83 -2.10 -8.93
C ASP A 42 -22.09 -1.02 -8.12
N TYR A 43 -20.76 -1.08 -8.11
CA TYR A 43 -19.93 -0.09 -7.43
C TYR A 43 -19.55 1.07 -8.35
N ASN A 44 -19.67 2.30 -7.86
CA ASN A 44 -19.23 3.52 -8.55
C ASN A 44 -17.98 4.07 -7.85
N PRO A 45 -16.77 3.84 -8.39
CA PRO A 45 -15.53 4.32 -7.79
C PRO A 45 -15.45 5.86 -7.78
N THR A 46 -14.62 6.40 -6.88
CA THR A 46 -14.35 7.86 -6.83
C THR A 46 -13.74 8.40 -8.12
N ILE A 47 -12.90 7.61 -8.79
CA ILE A 47 -12.33 7.90 -10.10
C ILE A 47 -13.38 7.52 -11.17
N PRO A 48 -13.84 8.46 -12.02
CA PRO A 48 -14.84 8.18 -13.05
C PRO A 48 -14.36 7.19 -14.12
N ASP A 49 -15.30 6.42 -14.66
CA ASP A 49 -15.04 5.37 -15.66
C ASP A 49 -14.41 5.97 -16.94
N GLU A 50 -14.87 7.15 -17.39
CA GLU A 50 -14.36 7.82 -18.60
C GLU A 50 -12.88 8.22 -18.47
N LEU A 51 -12.45 8.57 -17.25
CA LEU A 51 -11.05 8.93 -17.01
C LEU A 51 -10.16 7.69 -17.11
N VAL A 52 -10.62 6.56 -16.58
CA VAL A 52 -9.90 5.30 -16.67
C VAL A 52 -9.85 4.83 -18.11
N GLU A 53 -10.96 4.86 -18.83
CA GLU A 53 -11.02 4.53 -20.25
C GLU A 53 -10.08 5.39 -21.10
N HIS A 54 -9.99 6.68 -20.83
CA HIS A 54 -9.04 7.57 -21.51
C HIS A 54 -7.58 7.13 -21.29
N TYR A 55 -7.18 6.82 -20.05
CA TYR A 55 -5.81 6.39 -19.76
C TYR A 55 -5.51 4.98 -20.27
N LEU A 56 -6.47 4.06 -20.22
CA LEU A 56 -6.36 2.73 -20.82
C LEU A 56 -6.25 2.82 -22.34
N GLY A 57 -7.07 3.64 -22.99
CA GLY A 57 -6.99 3.89 -24.44
C GLY A 57 -5.63 4.47 -24.83
N ARG A 58 -5.08 5.38 -24.03
CA ARG A 58 -3.74 5.95 -24.24
C ARG A 58 -2.62 4.91 -24.09
N SER A 59 -2.78 3.87 -23.26
CA SER A 59 -1.83 2.76 -23.18
C SER A 59 -2.06 1.69 -24.26
N GLY A 60 -3.09 1.84 -25.10
CA GLY A 60 -3.44 0.90 -26.16
C GLY A 60 -4.35 -0.25 -25.70
N PHE A 61 -4.98 -0.12 -24.53
CA PHE A 61 -5.92 -1.10 -23.99
C PHE A 61 -7.36 -0.59 -24.10
N HIS A 62 -8.21 -1.34 -24.78
CA HIS A 62 -9.64 -1.05 -24.86
C HIS A 62 -10.42 -2.30 -24.49
N CYS A 63 -11.27 -2.20 -23.47
CA CYS A 63 -12.11 -3.29 -23.02
C CYS A 63 -13.52 -2.77 -22.75
N PRO A 64 -14.58 -3.39 -23.31
CA PRO A 64 -15.96 -3.00 -23.04
C PRO A 64 -16.47 -3.49 -21.67
N ASP A 65 -15.69 -4.28 -20.93
CA ASP A 65 -16.09 -4.79 -19.62
C ASP A 65 -15.83 -3.75 -18.52
N LEU A 66 -16.92 -3.14 -18.04
CA LEU A 66 -16.90 -2.14 -16.97
C LEU A 66 -16.24 -2.65 -15.68
N ARG A 67 -16.27 -3.96 -15.40
CA ARG A 67 -15.62 -4.53 -14.21
C ARG A 67 -14.13 -4.31 -14.24
N LEU A 68 -13.50 -4.42 -15.41
CA LEU A 68 -12.06 -4.20 -15.56
C LEU A 68 -11.71 -2.71 -15.45
N THR A 69 -12.53 -1.85 -16.04
CA THR A 69 -12.39 -0.38 -15.90
C THR A 69 -12.46 0.00 -14.41
N ARG A 70 -13.47 -0.48 -13.70
CA ARG A 70 -13.67 -0.18 -12.27
C ARG A 70 -12.64 -0.86 -11.37
N LEU A 71 -12.16 -2.04 -11.74
CA LEU A 71 -11.05 -2.71 -11.04
C LEU A 71 -9.80 -1.82 -11.06
N VAL A 72 -9.45 -1.28 -12.24
CA VAL A 72 -8.32 -0.35 -12.38
C VAL A 72 -8.56 0.93 -11.57
N ALA A 73 -9.79 1.45 -11.57
CA ALA A 73 -10.18 2.61 -10.77
C ALA A 73 -9.94 2.36 -9.26
N VAL A 74 -10.43 1.23 -8.73
CA VAL A 74 -10.31 0.85 -7.33
C VAL A 74 -8.85 0.55 -6.95
N ALA A 75 -8.11 -0.15 -7.81
CA ALA A 75 -6.69 -0.41 -7.60
C ALA A 75 -5.88 0.89 -7.51
N THR A 76 -6.18 1.86 -8.39
CA THR A 76 -5.55 3.19 -8.38
C THR A 76 -5.92 3.96 -7.11
N GLN A 77 -7.17 3.93 -6.68
CA GLN A 77 -7.61 4.56 -5.43
C GLN A 77 -6.92 3.93 -4.21
N LYS A 78 -6.81 2.60 -4.18
CA LYS A 78 -6.10 1.90 -3.13
C LYS A 78 -4.63 2.33 -3.09
N PHE A 79 -3.97 2.35 -4.26
CA PHE A 79 -2.57 2.76 -4.36
C PHE A 79 -2.33 4.18 -3.83
N ILE A 80 -3.17 5.15 -4.22
CA ILE A 80 -3.09 6.53 -3.70
C ILE A 80 -3.36 6.56 -2.19
N SER A 81 -4.33 5.76 -1.71
CA SER A 81 -4.68 5.69 -0.29
C SER A 81 -3.56 5.11 0.56
N ASP A 82 -2.85 4.11 0.05
CA ASP A 82 -1.68 3.52 0.72
C ASP A 82 -0.57 4.59 0.86
N ILE A 83 -0.20 5.27 -0.23
CA ILE A 83 0.81 6.35 -0.21
C ILE A 83 0.42 7.48 0.75
N ALA A 84 -0.85 7.88 0.75
CA ALA A 84 -1.35 8.92 1.64
C ALA A 84 -1.30 8.48 3.11
N SER A 85 -1.59 7.20 3.38
CA SER A 85 -1.51 6.61 4.72
C SER A 85 -0.07 6.57 5.23
N ASP A 86 0.89 6.18 4.40
CA ASP A 86 2.31 6.15 4.78
C ASP A 86 2.87 7.56 4.98
N SER A 87 2.50 8.49 4.10
CA SER A 87 2.83 9.91 4.27
C SER A 87 2.27 10.48 5.58
N LEU A 88 1.04 10.09 5.96
CA LEU A 88 0.43 10.49 7.22
C LEU A 88 1.18 9.93 8.43
N GLN A 89 1.70 8.70 8.35
CA GLN A 89 2.53 8.12 9.41
C GLN A 89 3.83 8.91 9.59
N HIS A 90 4.51 9.26 8.51
CA HIS A 90 5.70 10.12 8.55
C HIS A 90 5.40 11.50 9.13
N CYS A 91 4.27 12.11 8.73
CA CYS A 91 3.82 13.39 9.26
C CYS A 91 3.59 13.33 10.78
N LYS A 92 2.89 12.30 11.26
CA LYS A 92 2.66 12.08 12.70
C LYS A 92 3.96 11.88 13.47
N ALA A 93 4.89 11.07 12.94
CA ALA A 93 6.19 10.84 13.57
C ALA A 93 7.01 12.13 13.68
N ARG A 94 7.02 12.97 12.64
CA ARG A 94 7.68 14.28 12.61
C ARG A 94 7.06 15.25 13.63
N VAL A 95 5.73 15.31 13.70
CA VAL A 95 5.00 16.20 14.62
C VAL A 95 5.08 15.73 16.08
N ALA A 96 5.28 14.43 16.32
CA ALA A 96 5.46 13.87 17.65
C ALA A 96 6.89 14.05 18.20
N ALA A 97 7.89 14.25 17.33
CA ALA A 97 9.27 14.44 17.73
C ALA A 97 9.42 15.70 18.62
N PRO A 98 10.02 15.58 19.82
CA PRO A 98 10.21 16.71 20.72
C PRO A 98 11.18 17.73 20.09
N ILE A 99 10.69 18.97 19.90
CA ILE A 99 11.54 20.11 19.53
C ILE A 99 12.48 20.38 20.71
N LYS A 100 13.80 20.33 20.48
CA LYS A 100 14.82 20.50 21.53
C LYS A 100 14.85 21.89 22.19
N ASP A 101 14.08 22.85 21.67
CA ASP A 101 14.03 24.21 22.19
C ASP A 101 12.90 24.40 23.21
N ASN A 102 13.26 24.16 24.48
CA ASN A 102 12.47 24.47 25.66
C ASN A 102 12.24 26.00 25.80
N LYS A 103 11.18 26.58 25.21
CA LYS A 103 10.46 27.74 25.81
C LYS A 103 9.17 28.21 25.15
N SER A 104 8.76 27.71 23.98
CA SER A 104 7.48 28.10 23.40
C SER A 104 6.38 27.13 23.84
N LYS A 105 5.36 27.64 24.55
CA LYS A 105 4.10 26.94 24.84
C LYS A 105 3.69 26.11 23.62
N GLN A 106 3.60 24.80 23.81
CA GLN A 106 3.13 23.86 22.80
C GLN A 106 1.80 24.36 22.22
N PRO A 107 1.72 24.68 20.92
CA PRO A 107 0.46 25.10 20.32
C PRO A 107 -0.53 23.95 20.47
N LYS A 108 -1.68 24.25 21.08
CA LYS A 108 -2.80 23.33 21.36
C LYS A 108 -3.42 22.71 20.09
N ASP A 109 -2.94 23.09 18.90
CA ASP A 109 -3.48 22.68 17.62
C ASP A 109 -2.35 22.20 16.71
N ARG A 110 -1.94 20.94 16.86
CA ARG A 110 -0.96 20.30 15.99
C ARG A 110 -1.67 19.82 14.72
N ARG A 111 -2.05 20.77 13.86
CA ARG A 111 -2.62 20.48 12.54
C ARG A 111 -1.64 19.63 11.72
N LEU A 112 -2.11 18.49 11.23
CA LEU A 112 -1.34 17.65 10.31
C LEU A 112 -1.37 18.28 8.91
N VAL A 113 -0.20 18.42 8.30
CA VAL A 113 -0.02 18.98 6.96
C VAL A 113 0.88 18.04 6.18
N LEU A 114 0.43 17.62 5.00
CA LEU A 114 1.23 16.84 4.07
C LEU A 114 2.37 17.73 3.52
N THR A 115 3.62 17.35 3.79
CA THR A 115 4.80 18.05 3.29
C THR A 115 5.59 17.18 2.31
N MET A 116 6.47 17.81 1.52
CA MET A 116 7.36 17.11 0.60
C MET A 116 8.30 16.12 1.31
N ASP A 117 8.70 16.40 2.55
CA ASP A 117 9.52 15.47 3.34
C ASP A 117 8.78 14.18 3.68
N ASP A 118 7.50 14.29 4.04
CA ASP A 118 6.68 13.14 4.43
C ASP A 118 6.34 12.31 3.17
N LEU A 119 5.97 12.98 2.08
CA LEU A 119 5.64 12.35 0.80
C LEU A 119 6.84 11.71 0.11
N SER A 120 8.01 12.36 0.11
CA SER A 120 9.22 11.84 -0.53
C SER A 120 9.77 10.59 0.18
N LYS A 121 9.52 10.45 1.49
CA LYS A 121 9.84 9.23 2.24
C LYS A 121 8.91 8.09 1.84
N ALA A 122 7.60 8.31 1.87
CA ALA A 122 6.61 7.30 1.48
C ALA A 122 6.85 6.80 0.04
N LEU A 123 7.06 7.72 -0.91
CA LEU A 123 7.31 7.36 -2.30
C LEU A 123 8.62 6.60 -2.54
N ARG A 124 9.62 6.79 -1.67
CA ARG A 124 10.90 6.06 -1.77
C ARG A 124 10.71 4.57 -1.49
N GLU A 125 9.76 4.19 -0.64
CA GLU A 125 9.41 2.80 -0.36
C GLU A 125 8.79 2.12 -1.59
N HIS A 126 8.12 2.90 -2.45
CA HIS A 126 7.62 2.47 -3.75
C HIS A 126 8.63 2.62 -4.91
N GLY A 127 9.90 2.94 -4.62
CA GLY A 127 10.96 3.08 -5.62
C GLY A 127 10.97 4.41 -6.39
N VAL A 128 10.17 5.39 -5.97
CA VAL A 128 10.11 6.73 -6.60
C VAL A 128 11.00 7.69 -5.83
N ASN A 129 12.02 8.24 -6.50
CA ASN A 129 12.96 9.17 -5.89
C ASN A 129 12.61 10.63 -6.23
N LEU A 130 11.98 11.33 -5.28
CA LEU A 130 11.74 12.77 -5.36
C LEU A 130 12.91 13.55 -4.76
N LYS A 131 13.60 14.35 -5.59
CA LYS A 131 14.60 15.33 -5.16
C LYS A 131 14.07 16.74 -5.45
N HIS A 132 13.30 17.28 -4.51
CA HIS A 132 12.89 18.67 -4.59
C HIS A 132 13.94 19.52 -3.84
N PRO A 133 14.71 20.39 -4.52
CA PRO A 133 15.63 21.30 -3.83
C PRO A 133 14.83 22.33 -3.02
N GLU A 134 15.33 22.72 -1.86
CA GLU A 134 14.64 23.69 -0.98
C GLU A 134 14.61 25.11 -1.60
N TYR A 135 15.59 25.42 -2.44
CA TYR A 135 15.70 26.68 -3.15
C TYR A 135 16.41 26.47 -4.49
N PHE A 136 16.06 27.28 -5.48
CA PHE A 136 16.84 27.46 -6.70
C PHE A 136 17.58 28.79 -6.60
N ALA A 137 18.88 28.77 -6.85
CA ALA A 137 19.66 29.98 -7.01
C ALA A 137 19.79 30.26 -8.52
N ASP A 138 19.33 31.42 -8.98
CA ASP A 138 19.44 31.85 -10.39
C ASP A 138 20.90 31.99 -10.87
N SER A 139 21.86 31.98 -9.94
CA SER A 139 23.28 31.91 -10.24
C SER A 139 24.04 31.15 -9.15
N PRO A 140 25.14 30.44 -9.50
CA PRO A 140 25.99 29.75 -8.54
C PRO A 140 26.73 30.69 -7.56
N SER A 141 26.60 32.01 -7.75
CA SER A 141 27.19 33.07 -6.91
C SER A 141 26.22 33.59 -5.84
N ALA A 142 24.94 33.19 -5.87
CA ALA A 142 23.95 33.68 -4.91
C ALA A 142 24.33 33.22 -3.49
N GLY A 143 24.71 34.18 -2.63
CA GLY A 143 25.16 33.92 -1.26
C GLY A 143 26.66 34.15 -1.02
N MET A 144 27.48 34.29 -2.07
CA MET A 144 28.83 34.85 -1.94
C MET A 144 28.74 36.38 -1.86
N GLY A 145 28.44 36.91 -0.68
CA GLY A 145 28.69 38.32 -0.41
C GLY A 145 30.20 38.62 -0.53
N PRO A 146 30.61 39.79 -1.02
CA PRO A 146 32.02 40.15 -1.05
C PRO A 146 32.53 40.16 0.39
N SER A 147 33.55 39.34 0.66
CA SER A 147 34.36 39.43 1.87
C SER A 147 35.09 40.77 1.85
N THR A 148 34.44 41.86 2.25
CA THR A 148 35.10 43.10 2.62
C THR A 148 35.78 42.83 3.96
N ARG A 149 37.00 42.29 3.90
CA ARG A 149 37.97 42.46 4.97
C ARG A 149 38.90 43.58 4.50
N GLU A 150 38.46 44.80 4.73
CA GLU A 150 39.32 45.98 4.65
C GLU A 150 40.19 46.03 5.92
N GLU A 151 41.49 46.14 5.68
CA GLU A 151 42.66 46.47 6.55
C GLU A 151 42.87 45.71 7.87
#